data_AF-A0A0Q6MLC1-F1
#
_entry.id   AF-A0A0Q6MLC1-F1
#
_cell.length_a   1.000
_cell.length_b   1.000
_cell.length_c   1.000
_cell.angle_alpha   90.00
_cell.angle_beta   90.00
_cell.angle_gamma   90.00
#
_symmetry.space_group_name_H-M   'P 1'
#
loop_
_entity.id
_entity.type
_entity.pdbx_description
1 polymer ?
#
loop_
_entity_poly.entity_id
_entity_poly.type
_entity_poly.pdbx_seq_one_letter_code
_entity_poly.pdbx_strand_id
1 'polypeptide(L)'
;MQYEDQMEYPKRSANGDAGEYLAAYSLTKALGWPCRLYGVDLGVDAELEILDDQGVSRGDIVKVQIKTMQPEKTKPELAIYVDERHIDYWQRFCLPVIVCCVDLSQEKVYWRQITATEAFRSRGQSRKVTFDREVDLISPQARPLLEKLVHPAESKEILPLFQELERRFARLPQGIVRFFDLDQIVEIDSLCEDVSEVLQKLERILAFFPWRVNAFENARLGAIRDDVLALKRDGAMAAADILNGG
;
A
#
# COMPACT_ATOMS: atom_id res chain seq x y z
N MET A 1 20.09 -17.87 -54.26
CA MET A 1 20.41 -16.64 -53.51
C MET A 1 19.88 -16.88 -52.10
N GLN A 2 20.74 -17.37 -51.21
CA GLN A 2 20.39 -17.72 -49.83
C GLN A 2 20.28 -16.42 -49.02
N TYR A 3 19.08 -16.12 -48.55
CA TYR A 3 18.84 -15.10 -47.52
C TYR A 3 19.25 -15.69 -46.18
N GLU A 4 20.55 -15.78 -45.88
CA GLU A 4 21.04 -16.47 -44.68
C GLU A 4 21.38 -15.55 -43.51
N ASP A 5 21.02 -14.26 -43.53
CA ASP A 5 21.29 -13.36 -42.40
C ASP A 5 20.34 -12.15 -42.32
N GLN A 6 19.03 -12.40 -42.17
CA GLN A 6 18.06 -11.32 -41.92
C GLN A 6 17.86 -11.11 -40.41
N MET A 7 17.85 -9.84 -39.97
CA MET A 7 17.43 -9.48 -38.62
C MET A 7 15.92 -9.71 -38.49
N GLU A 8 15.53 -10.76 -37.77
CA GLU A 8 14.13 -11.07 -37.49
C GLU A 8 13.75 -10.63 -36.08
N TYR A 9 12.71 -9.81 -35.97
CA TYR A 9 12.09 -9.50 -34.69
C TYR A 9 11.02 -10.54 -34.39
N PRO A 10 11.18 -11.40 -33.35
CA PRO A 10 10.30 -12.54 -33.15
C PRO A 10 8.85 -12.11 -32.91
N LYS A 11 7.88 -12.74 -33.59
CA LYS A 11 6.45 -12.40 -33.45
C LYS A 11 5.92 -12.47 -32.02
N ARG A 12 6.46 -13.37 -31.18
CA ARG A 12 6.09 -13.46 -29.76
C ARG A 12 6.55 -12.22 -28.99
N SER A 13 7.74 -11.72 -29.28
CA SER A 13 8.24 -10.45 -28.74
C SER A 13 7.38 -9.29 -29.24
N ALA A 14 7.04 -9.25 -30.54
CA ALA A 14 6.18 -8.20 -31.09
C ALA A 14 4.80 -8.08 -30.43
N ASN A 15 4.13 -9.21 -30.14
CA ASN A 15 2.84 -9.20 -29.44
C ASN A 15 2.97 -8.89 -27.95
N GLY A 16 4.11 -9.25 -27.33
CA GLY A 16 4.42 -8.87 -25.95
C GLY A 16 4.57 -7.36 -25.85
N ASP A 17 5.51 -6.80 -26.61
CA ASP A 17 5.80 -5.36 -26.64
C ASP A 17 4.57 -4.54 -27.03
N ALA A 18 3.82 -4.94 -28.07
CA ALA A 18 2.57 -4.26 -28.43
C ALA A 18 1.55 -4.28 -27.28
N GLY A 19 1.48 -5.39 -26.53
CA GLY A 19 0.62 -5.50 -25.36
C GLY A 19 1.06 -4.58 -24.24
N GLU A 20 2.36 -4.50 -23.96
CA GLU A 20 2.93 -3.61 -22.96
C GLU A 20 2.68 -2.14 -23.28
N TYR A 21 2.91 -1.74 -24.54
CA TYR A 21 2.64 -0.37 -24.99
C TYR A 21 1.17 -0.01 -24.91
N LEU A 22 0.28 -0.92 -25.33
CA LEU A 22 -1.16 -0.69 -25.25
C LEU A 22 -1.61 -0.58 -23.78
N ALA A 23 -1.16 -1.47 -22.90
CA ALA A 23 -1.47 -1.41 -21.48
C ALA A 23 -1.00 -0.12 -20.83
N ALA A 24 0.27 0.28 -21.06
CA ALA A 24 0.81 1.53 -20.54
C ALA A 24 0.05 2.75 -21.05
N TYR A 25 -0.29 2.77 -22.35
CA TYR A 25 -1.12 3.82 -22.94
C TYR A 25 -2.53 3.86 -22.31
N SER A 26 -3.22 2.73 -22.22
CA SER A 26 -4.58 2.65 -21.67
C SER A 26 -4.62 3.07 -20.21
N LEU A 27 -3.68 2.60 -19.38
CA LEU A 27 -3.56 3.00 -17.97
C LEU A 27 -3.34 4.51 -17.85
N THR A 28 -2.34 5.04 -18.56
CA THR A 28 -1.99 6.46 -18.49
C THR A 28 -3.13 7.33 -18.98
N LYS A 29 -3.77 6.94 -20.09
CA LYS A 29 -4.86 7.70 -20.72
C LYS A 29 -6.13 7.69 -19.88
N ALA A 30 -6.50 6.54 -19.30
CA ALA A 30 -7.73 6.41 -18.52
C ALA A 30 -7.61 7.03 -17.11
N LEU A 31 -6.43 6.92 -16.49
CA LEU A 31 -6.23 7.26 -15.08
C LEU A 31 -5.52 8.60 -14.88
N GLY A 32 -4.79 9.09 -15.89
CA GLY A 32 -3.94 10.29 -15.77
C GLY A 32 -2.68 10.05 -14.93
N TRP A 33 -2.33 8.79 -14.67
CA TRP A 33 -1.20 8.39 -13.84
C TRP A 33 -0.04 7.89 -14.69
N PRO A 34 1.21 8.22 -14.34
CA PRO A 34 2.37 7.74 -15.08
C PRO A 34 2.54 6.23 -14.90
N CYS A 35 2.67 5.52 -16.03
CA CYS A 35 3.03 4.11 -16.08
C CYS A 35 4.45 3.96 -16.61
N ARG A 36 5.32 3.25 -15.87
CA ARG A 36 6.71 3.00 -16.24
C ARG A 36 6.90 1.52 -16.55
N LEU A 37 7.19 1.22 -17.81
CA LEU A 37 7.56 -0.14 -18.25
C LEU A 37 8.97 -0.49 -17.79
N TYR A 38 9.20 -1.75 -17.44
CA TYR A 38 10.53 -2.27 -17.15
C TYR A 38 11.17 -2.88 -18.39
N GLY A 39 12.49 -2.69 -18.53
CA GLY A 39 13.27 -3.36 -19.57
C GLY A 39 13.79 -4.75 -19.15
N VAL A 40 13.37 -5.27 -18.00
CA VAL A 40 13.84 -6.54 -17.44
C VAL A 40 12.66 -7.40 -17.02
N ASP A 41 12.69 -8.70 -17.34
CA ASP A 41 11.66 -9.66 -16.95
C ASP A 41 12.01 -10.28 -15.59
N LEU A 42 11.38 -9.76 -14.54
CA LEU A 42 11.43 -10.29 -13.17
C LEU A 42 10.02 -10.62 -12.66
N GLY A 43 9.11 -11.00 -13.56
CA GLY A 43 7.75 -11.38 -13.21
C GLY A 43 6.81 -10.21 -12.86
N VAL A 44 7.17 -8.97 -13.18
CA VAL A 44 6.29 -7.80 -13.31
C VAL A 44 6.84 -6.96 -14.46
N ASP A 45 5.96 -6.32 -15.23
CA ASP A 45 6.37 -5.65 -16.48
C ASP A 45 6.35 -4.12 -16.34
N ALA A 46 5.61 -3.60 -15.36
CA ALA A 46 5.52 -2.15 -15.14
C ALA A 46 5.20 -1.77 -13.69
N GLU A 47 5.25 -0.46 -13.44
CA GLU A 47 4.65 0.18 -12.29
C GLU A 47 3.75 1.35 -12.68
N LEU A 48 2.77 1.61 -11.83
CA LEU A 48 1.82 2.71 -11.94
C LEU A 48 1.90 3.55 -10.66
N GLU A 49 2.22 4.83 -10.79
CA GLU A 49 2.31 5.73 -9.64
C GLU A 49 1.05 6.57 -9.52
N ILE A 50 0.41 6.51 -8.36
CA ILE A 50 -0.89 7.12 -8.13
C ILE A 50 -0.71 8.60 -7.78
N LEU A 51 -1.44 9.44 -8.52
CA LEU A 51 -1.49 10.88 -8.32
C LEU A 51 -2.86 11.28 -7.75
N ASP A 52 -2.90 12.37 -6.99
CA ASP A 52 -4.17 13.00 -6.61
C ASP A 52 -4.87 13.70 -7.79
N ASP A 53 -6.00 14.35 -7.50
CA ASP A 53 -6.81 15.06 -8.51
C ASP A 53 -6.11 16.32 -9.06
N GLN A 54 -5.07 16.80 -8.37
CA GLN A 54 -4.23 17.91 -8.76
C GLN A 54 -2.98 17.44 -9.54
N GLY A 55 -2.80 16.13 -9.71
CA GLY A 55 -1.64 15.54 -10.38
C GLY A 55 -0.38 15.49 -9.50
N VAL A 56 -0.52 15.67 -8.18
CA VAL A 56 0.59 15.55 -7.24
C VAL A 56 0.79 14.08 -6.89
N SER A 57 2.05 13.64 -6.97
CA SER A 57 2.39 12.28 -6.57
C SER A 57 2.13 12.05 -5.09
N ARG A 58 1.50 10.91 -4.80
CA ARG A 58 1.25 10.43 -3.46
C ARG A 58 2.36 9.52 -2.92
N GLY A 59 3.36 9.19 -3.75
CA GLY A 59 4.37 8.17 -3.47
C GLY A 59 3.82 6.74 -3.43
N ASP A 60 2.57 6.54 -3.86
CA ASP A 60 1.91 5.25 -3.87
C ASP A 60 2.14 4.55 -5.21
N ILE A 61 2.50 3.27 -5.16
CA ILE A 61 2.85 2.49 -6.35
C ILE A 61 2.05 1.19 -6.38
N VAL A 62 1.49 0.90 -7.56
CA VAL A 62 0.93 -0.41 -7.91
C VAL A 62 1.86 -1.06 -8.93
N LYS A 63 2.18 -2.35 -8.74
CA LYS A 63 2.93 -3.12 -9.73
C LYS A 63 1.99 -3.77 -10.73
N VAL A 64 2.43 -3.86 -11.97
CA VAL A 64 1.60 -4.31 -13.09
C VAL A 64 2.32 -5.45 -13.80
N GLN A 65 1.66 -6.60 -13.91
CA GLN A 65 2.01 -7.62 -14.89
C GLN A 65 1.09 -7.47 -16.09
N ILE A 66 1.63 -7.54 -17.29
CA ILE A 66 0.92 -7.45 -18.56
C ILE A 66 0.98 -8.82 -19.25
N LYS A 67 -0.17 -9.30 -19.71
CA LYS A 67 -0.28 -10.54 -20.48
C LYS A 67 -1.15 -10.28 -21.69
N THR A 68 -0.54 -10.37 -22.87
CA THR A 68 -1.27 -10.37 -24.14
C THR A 68 -1.98 -11.70 -24.32
N MET A 69 -3.27 -11.64 -24.66
CA MET A 69 -4.01 -12.81 -25.11
C MET A 69 -4.46 -12.66 -26.56
N GLN A 70 -4.60 -13.80 -27.23
CA GLN A 70 -5.33 -13.87 -28.49
C GLN A 70 -6.68 -14.49 -28.18
N PRO A 71 -7.81 -13.78 -28.38
CA PRO A 71 -9.12 -14.36 -28.14
C PRO A 71 -9.34 -15.54 -29.09
N GLU A 72 -9.37 -16.75 -28.53
CA GLU A 72 -9.87 -17.91 -29.26
C GLU A 72 -11.35 -17.69 -29.54
N LYS A 73 -11.76 -17.68 -30.81
CA LYS A 73 -13.17 -17.47 -31.23
C LYS A 73 -14.18 -18.42 -30.53
N THR A 74 -13.69 -19.51 -29.96
CA THR A 74 -14.47 -20.59 -29.32
C THR A 74 -14.55 -20.48 -27.80
N LYS A 75 -13.77 -19.61 -27.14
CA LYS A 75 -13.81 -19.46 -25.68
C LYS A 75 -14.69 -18.28 -25.28
N PRO A 76 -15.83 -18.51 -24.59
CA PRO A 76 -16.72 -17.42 -24.19
C PRO A 76 -16.10 -16.54 -23.11
N GLU A 77 -15.15 -17.07 -22.33
CA GLU A 77 -14.62 -16.43 -21.12
C GLU A 77 -13.26 -15.77 -21.37
N LEU A 78 -13.11 -14.53 -20.91
CA LEU A 78 -11.87 -13.77 -20.99
C LEU A 78 -10.96 -14.24 -19.84
N ALA A 79 -9.89 -14.96 -20.15
CA ALA A 79 -9.02 -15.53 -19.12
C ALA A 79 -7.59 -15.74 -19.62
N ILE A 80 -6.65 -15.69 -18.68
CA ILE A 80 -5.25 -16.07 -18.88
C ILE A 80 -4.89 -17.25 -17.97
N TYR A 81 -3.91 -18.03 -18.40
CA TYR A 81 -3.32 -19.11 -17.61
C TYR A 81 -1.92 -18.70 -17.20
N VAL A 82 -1.66 -18.75 -15.88
CA VAL A 82 -0.42 -18.29 -15.27
C VAL A 82 0.18 -19.44 -14.47
N ASP A 83 1.49 -19.64 -14.56
CA ASP A 83 2.21 -20.57 -13.68
C ASP A 83 2.01 -20.21 -12.20
N GLU A 84 1.75 -21.20 -11.34
CA GLU A 84 1.61 -21.04 -9.90
C GLU A 84 2.75 -20.24 -9.27
N ARG A 85 3.99 -20.40 -9.75
CA ARG A 85 5.14 -19.66 -9.22
C ARG A 85 5.00 -18.14 -9.36
N HIS A 86 4.33 -17.66 -10.42
CA HIS A 86 4.12 -16.22 -10.61
C HIS A 86 2.99 -15.72 -9.72
N ILE A 87 1.93 -16.51 -9.53
CA ILE A 87 0.86 -16.18 -8.57
C ILE A 87 1.44 -16.07 -7.16
N ASP A 88 2.23 -17.05 -6.73
CA ASP A 88 2.91 -17.04 -5.43
C ASP A 88 3.84 -15.82 -5.28
N TYR A 89 4.56 -15.47 -6.35
CA TYR A 89 5.41 -14.29 -6.37
C TYR A 89 4.60 -13.00 -6.20
N TRP A 90 3.49 -12.84 -6.92
CA TRP A 90 2.63 -11.66 -6.82
C TRP A 90 1.92 -11.55 -5.46
N GLN A 91 1.46 -12.67 -4.90
CA GLN A 91 0.81 -12.69 -3.58
C GLN A 91 1.75 -12.33 -2.43
N ARG A 92 3.07 -12.50 -2.60
CA ARG A 92 4.11 -12.13 -1.62
C ARG A 92 4.72 -10.76 -1.88
N PHE A 93 4.34 -10.08 -2.97
CA PHE A 93 4.87 -8.78 -3.31
C PHE A 93 4.47 -7.76 -2.23
N CYS A 94 5.41 -6.92 -1.78
CA CYS A 94 5.18 -5.95 -0.70
C CYS A 94 4.29 -4.76 -1.10
N LEU A 95 3.99 -4.64 -2.39
CA LEU A 95 3.12 -3.65 -3.02
C LEU A 95 1.99 -4.38 -3.73
N PRO A 96 0.80 -3.77 -3.88
CA PRO A 96 -0.29 -4.36 -4.64
C PRO A 96 0.16 -4.69 -6.08
N VAL A 97 -0.17 -5.90 -6.53
CA VAL A 97 0.04 -6.32 -7.92
C VAL A 97 -1.30 -6.42 -8.62
N ILE A 98 -1.41 -5.78 -9.79
CA ILE A 98 -2.49 -6.02 -10.73
C ILE A 98 -1.97 -6.78 -11.94
N VAL A 99 -2.83 -7.61 -12.53
CA VAL A 99 -2.58 -8.26 -13.81
C VAL A 99 -3.47 -7.64 -14.85
N CYS A 100 -2.85 -7.13 -15.91
CA CYS A 100 -3.48 -6.62 -17.10
C CYS A 100 -3.56 -7.71 -18.18
N CYS A 101 -4.76 -8.02 -18.63
CA CYS A 101 -5.03 -8.86 -19.78
C CYS A 101 -5.30 -7.98 -21.00
N VAL A 102 -4.47 -8.13 -22.03
CA VAL A 102 -4.52 -7.29 -23.24
C VAL A 102 -5.11 -8.08 -24.41
N ASP A 103 -6.22 -7.58 -24.95
CA ASP A 103 -6.81 -8.04 -26.20
C ASP A 103 -6.39 -7.08 -27.32
N LEU A 104 -5.32 -7.46 -28.04
CA LEU A 104 -4.81 -6.67 -29.18
C LEU A 104 -5.79 -6.60 -30.36
N SER A 105 -6.74 -7.53 -30.47
CA SER A 105 -7.69 -7.53 -31.60
C SER A 105 -8.77 -6.45 -31.45
N GLN A 106 -9.11 -6.11 -30.20
CA GLN A 106 -10.08 -5.07 -29.87
C GLN A 106 -9.44 -3.81 -29.28
N GLU A 107 -8.11 -3.82 -29.13
CA GLU A 107 -7.34 -2.78 -28.43
C GLU A 107 -7.88 -2.49 -27.02
N LYS A 108 -8.22 -3.55 -26.27
CA LYS A 108 -8.78 -3.44 -24.92
C LYS A 108 -7.83 -4.01 -23.89
N VAL A 109 -7.85 -3.39 -22.71
CA VAL A 109 -7.03 -3.79 -21.56
C VAL A 109 -7.96 -4.00 -20.39
N TYR A 110 -7.92 -5.21 -19.84
CA TYR A 110 -8.68 -5.61 -18.66
C TYR A 110 -7.73 -5.78 -17.49
N TRP A 111 -8.16 -5.53 -16.26
CA TRP A 111 -7.29 -5.58 -15.10
C TRP A 111 -7.97 -6.26 -13.91
N ARG A 112 -7.17 -6.94 -13.09
CA ARG A 112 -7.58 -7.43 -11.78
C ARG A 112 -6.43 -7.35 -10.80
N GLN A 113 -6.74 -7.07 -9.54
CA GLN A 113 -5.79 -7.28 -8.45
C GLN A 113 -5.58 -8.78 -8.22
N ILE A 114 -4.34 -9.17 -7.94
CA ILE A 114 -4.03 -10.49 -7.40
C ILE A 114 -3.88 -10.36 -5.89
N THR A 115 -4.72 -11.07 -5.14
CA THR A 115 -4.71 -11.02 -3.68
C THR A 115 -4.21 -12.33 -3.08
N ALA A 116 -3.59 -12.26 -1.91
CA ALA A 116 -3.16 -13.44 -1.15
C ALA A 116 -4.35 -14.29 -0.62
N THR A 117 -5.54 -13.68 -0.52
CA THR A 117 -6.76 -14.34 -0.03
C THR A 117 -7.53 -15.06 -1.14
N GLU A 118 -7.32 -14.71 -2.40
CA GLU A 118 -7.90 -15.42 -3.52
C GLU A 118 -7.29 -16.81 -3.68
N ALA A 119 -8.13 -17.82 -3.52
CA ALA A 119 -7.77 -19.20 -3.80
C ALA A 119 -7.87 -19.45 -5.32
N PHE A 120 -6.79 -19.22 -6.06
CA PHE A 120 -6.68 -19.63 -7.46
C PHE A 120 -6.58 -21.16 -7.55
N ARG A 121 -7.68 -21.89 -7.35
CA ARG A 121 -7.70 -23.37 -7.42
C ARG A 121 -7.75 -23.83 -8.87
N SER A 122 -6.83 -24.72 -9.24
CA SER A 122 -6.80 -25.42 -10.52
C SER A 122 -6.21 -26.82 -10.31
N ARG A 123 -6.61 -27.78 -11.15
CA ARG A 123 -6.19 -29.20 -11.14
C ARG A 123 -4.76 -29.43 -11.69
N GLY A 124 -3.99 -28.39 -11.98
CA GLY A 124 -2.63 -28.48 -12.55
C GLY A 124 -1.71 -27.31 -12.15
N GLN A 125 -0.51 -27.25 -12.75
CA GLN A 125 0.56 -26.27 -12.46
C GLN A 125 0.21 -24.82 -12.85
N SER A 126 -0.75 -24.62 -13.74
CA SER A 126 -1.21 -23.28 -14.14
C SER A 126 -2.53 -22.92 -13.46
N ARG A 127 -2.61 -21.68 -12.99
CA ARG A 127 -3.78 -21.04 -12.41
C ARG A 127 -4.50 -20.19 -13.46
N LYS A 128 -5.83 -20.23 -13.44
CA LYS A 128 -6.66 -19.44 -14.37
C LYS A 128 -7.04 -18.13 -13.69
N VAL A 129 -6.75 -17.01 -14.32
CA VAL A 129 -7.25 -15.69 -13.92
C VAL A 129 -8.32 -15.28 -14.92
N THR A 130 -9.53 -15.02 -14.43
CA THR A 130 -10.71 -14.72 -15.24
C THR A 130 -11.05 -13.26 -15.13
N PHE A 131 -11.55 -12.67 -16.21
CA PHE A 131 -11.87 -11.25 -16.29
C PHE A 131 -13.31 -11.08 -16.76
N ASP A 132 -13.99 -10.12 -16.15
CA ASP A 132 -15.30 -9.65 -16.58
C ASP A 132 -15.13 -8.55 -17.64
N ARG A 133 -15.82 -8.66 -18.78
CA ARG A 133 -15.64 -7.74 -19.90
C ARG A 133 -16.19 -6.34 -19.65
N GLU A 134 -17.12 -6.20 -18.72
CA GLU A 134 -17.77 -4.93 -18.39
C GLU A 134 -17.11 -4.31 -17.16
N VAL A 135 -16.82 -5.12 -16.15
CA VAL A 135 -16.30 -4.63 -14.86
C VAL A 135 -14.79 -4.42 -14.89
N ASP A 136 -14.03 -5.33 -15.50
CA ASP A 136 -12.57 -5.31 -15.40
C ASP A 136 -11.91 -4.47 -16.49
N LEU A 137 -12.67 -3.76 -17.33
CA LEU A 137 -12.11 -2.90 -18.38
C LEU A 137 -11.40 -1.68 -17.76
N ILE A 138 -10.16 -1.43 -18.19
CA ILE A 138 -9.45 -0.19 -17.84
C ILE A 138 -10.21 1.00 -18.41
N SER A 139 -10.69 1.84 -17.49
CA SER A 139 -11.55 2.98 -17.74
C SER A 139 -11.36 3.99 -16.60
N PRO A 140 -11.83 5.24 -16.72
CA PRO A 140 -11.77 6.21 -15.62
C PRO A 140 -12.38 5.71 -14.31
N GLN A 141 -13.35 4.79 -14.37
CA GLN A 141 -14.00 4.16 -13.21
C GLN A 141 -13.07 3.26 -12.41
N ALA A 142 -11.96 2.79 -12.98
CA ALA A 142 -10.95 2.00 -12.28
C ALA A 142 -10.13 2.83 -11.28
N ARG A 143 -10.07 4.16 -11.46
CA ARG A 143 -9.27 5.07 -10.62
C ARG A 143 -9.54 4.93 -9.12
N PRO A 144 -10.78 5.10 -8.62
CA PRO A 144 -11.07 4.95 -7.19
C PRO A 144 -10.89 3.52 -6.66
N LEU A 145 -10.90 2.49 -7.53
CA LEU A 145 -10.66 1.11 -7.13
C LEU A 145 -9.16 0.86 -6.93
N LEU A 146 -8.32 1.38 -7.84
CA LEU A 146 -6.86 1.28 -7.76
C LEU A 146 -6.29 2.12 -6.61
N GLU A 147 -6.83 3.31 -6.34
CA GLU A 147 -6.46 4.13 -5.18
C GLU A 147 -6.63 3.37 -3.86
N LYS A 148 -7.73 2.62 -3.71
CA LYS A 148 -7.98 1.82 -2.51
C LYS A 148 -6.95 0.71 -2.27
N LEU A 149 -6.20 0.29 -3.29
CA LEU A 149 -5.20 -0.77 -3.15
C LEU A 149 -3.97 -0.31 -2.38
N VAL A 150 -3.61 0.96 -2.50
CA VAL A 150 -2.41 1.56 -1.91
C VAL A 150 -2.70 2.39 -0.66
N HIS A 151 -3.97 2.47 -0.27
CA HIS A 151 -4.43 3.27 0.84
C HIS A 151 -4.88 2.38 2.01
N PRO A 152 -4.07 2.28 3.07
CA PRO A 152 -4.53 2.61 4.40
C PRO A 152 -4.21 4.10 4.63
N ALA A 153 -5.24 4.92 4.85
CA ALA A 153 -5.09 6.35 5.13
C ALA A 153 -4.05 6.58 6.24
N GLU A 154 -4.04 5.70 7.23
CA GLU A 154 -3.19 5.67 8.42
C GLU A 154 -1.70 5.66 8.09
N SER A 155 -1.31 5.00 6.99
CA SER A 155 0.11 4.96 6.58
C SER A 155 0.66 6.35 6.27
N LYS A 156 -0.19 7.33 5.90
CA LYS A 156 0.21 8.70 5.58
C LYS A 156 0.04 9.67 6.74
N GLU A 157 -0.54 9.22 7.84
CA GLU A 157 -0.95 10.08 8.95
C GLU A 157 0.17 10.47 9.91
N ILE A 158 1.45 10.17 9.60
CA ILE A 158 2.56 10.50 10.49
C ILE A 158 2.53 11.97 10.91
N LEU A 159 2.44 12.91 9.97
CA LEU A 159 2.42 14.34 10.30
C LEU A 159 1.17 14.75 11.12
N PRO A 160 -0.07 14.42 10.69
CA PRO A 160 -1.26 14.66 11.51
C PRO A 160 -1.18 14.04 12.91
N LEU A 161 -0.67 12.82 13.04
CA LEU A 161 -0.52 12.13 14.32
C LEU A 161 0.55 12.79 15.19
N PHE A 162 1.64 13.30 14.62
CA PHE A 162 2.61 14.10 15.37
C PHE A 162 2.01 15.39 15.90
N GLN A 163 1.25 16.11 15.07
CA GLN A 163 0.54 17.33 15.49
C GLN A 163 -0.47 17.05 16.60
N GLU A 164 -1.22 15.96 16.45
CA GLU A 164 -2.17 15.48 17.44
C GLU A 164 -1.47 15.06 18.74
N LEU A 165 -0.33 14.37 18.65
CA LEU A 165 0.48 13.97 19.78
C LEU A 165 0.94 15.18 20.58
N GLU A 166 1.56 16.17 19.92
CA GLU A 166 2.03 17.39 20.57
C GLU A 166 0.87 18.16 21.23
N ARG A 167 -0.28 18.23 20.55
CA ARG A 167 -1.49 18.86 21.10
C ARG A 167 -2.00 18.15 22.35
N ARG A 168 -2.03 16.82 22.37
CA ARG A 168 -2.44 16.03 23.56
C ARG A 168 -1.40 16.12 24.67
N PHE A 169 -0.12 16.03 24.32
CA PHE A 169 0.99 16.14 25.26
C PHE A 169 1.02 17.50 25.97
N ALA A 170 0.70 18.59 25.26
CA ALA A 170 0.60 19.92 25.86
C ALA A 170 -0.49 20.06 26.94
N ARG A 171 -1.44 19.11 27.04
CA ARG A 171 -2.44 19.06 28.13
C ARG A 171 -1.85 18.45 29.42
N LEU A 172 -0.76 17.70 29.32
CA LEU A 172 -0.11 17.11 30.48
C LEU A 172 0.62 18.19 31.30
N PRO A 173 0.64 18.05 32.63
CA PRO A 173 1.39 18.95 33.49
C PRO A 173 2.88 18.90 33.14
N GLN A 174 3.51 20.07 33.06
CA GLN A 174 4.91 20.22 32.71
C GLN A 174 5.76 20.44 33.96
N GLY A 175 6.89 19.75 34.08
CA GLY A 175 7.81 19.85 35.22
C GLY A 175 7.44 18.93 36.38
N ILE A 176 7.87 19.29 37.59
CA ILE A 176 7.65 18.47 38.79
C ILE A 176 6.17 18.53 39.20
N VAL A 177 5.50 17.39 39.16
CA VAL A 177 4.09 17.26 39.56
C VAL A 177 4.00 16.74 40.99
N ARG A 178 3.10 17.33 41.78
CA ARG A 178 2.72 16.81 43.10
C ARG A 178 1.25 16.47 43.07
N PHE A 179 0.93 15.26 43.49
CA PHE A 179 -0.45 14.78 43.58
C PHE A 179 -0.96 15.00 45.00
N PHE A 180 -2.15 15.58 45.13
CA PHE A 180 -2.73 15.91 46.44
C PHE A 180 -3.95 15.04 46.79
N ASP A 181 -4.62 14.47 45.79
CA ASP A 181 -5.81 13.66 45.94
C ASP A 181 -5.91 12.62 44.82
N LEU A 182 -6.83 11.66 44.97
CA LEU A 182 -7.05 10.59 43.99
C LEU A 182 -7.70 11.09 42.70
N ASP A 183 -8.49 12.17 42.75
CA ASP A 183 -9.19 12.71 41.58
C ASP A 183 -8.18 13.29 40.58
N GLN A 184 -7.17 14.02 41.06
CA GLN A 184 -6.06 14.52 40.25
C GLN A 184 -5.26 13.38 39.62
N ILE A 185 -5.05 12.28 40.35
CA ILE A 185 -4.34 11.10 39.82
C ILE A 185 -5.13 10.48 38.67
N VAL A 186 -6.44 10.30 38.84
CA VAL A 186 -7.33 9.77 37.79
C VAL A 186 -7.37 10.68 36.58
N GLU A 187 -7.45 12.01 36.79
CA GLU A 187 -7.45 12.98 35.69
C GLU A 187 -6.14 12.91 34.88
N ILE A 188 -4.99 12.92 35.54
CA ILE A 188 -3.68 12.84 34.88
C ILE A 188 -3.48 11.49 34.20
N ASP A 189 -3.91 10.40 34.82
CA ASP A 189 -3.81 9.07 34.21
C ASP A 189 -4.64 8.98 32.92
N SER A 190 -5.85 9.55 32.92
CA SER A 190 -6.68 9.65 31.70
C SER A 190 -6.00 10.48 30.60
N LEU A 191 -5.38 11.61 30.93
CA LEU A 191 -4.60 12.39 29.96
C LEU A 191 -3.38 11.61 29.44
N CYS A 192 -2.74 10.81 30.30
CA CYS A 192 -1.61 9.97 29.89
C CYS A 192 -2.07 8.83 28.96
N GLU A 193 -3.26 8.27 29.16
CA GLU A 193 -3.88 7.31 28.24
C GLU A 193 -4.18 7.94 26.87
N ASP A 194 -4.74 9.16 26.86
CA ASP A 194 -5.01 9.93 25.64
C ASP A 194 -3.74 10.12 24.80
N VAL A 195 -2.60 10.44 25.43
CA VAL A 195 -1.30 10.59 24.75
C VAL A 195 -0.74 9.24 24.31
N SER A 196 -0.84 8.22 25.17
CA SER A 196 -0.36 6.87 24.90
C SER A 196 -1.06 6.24 23.68
N GLU A 197 -2.35 6.53 23.47
CA GLU A 197 -3.10 6.05 22.32
C GLU A 197 -2.47 6.53 20.99
N VAL A 198 -2.09 7.80 20.92
CA VAL A 198 -1.48 8.39 19.72
C VAL A 198 -0.04 7.90 19.54
N LEU A 199 0.74 7.82 20.63
CA LEU A 199 2.08 7.23 20.61
C LEU A 199 2.05 5.81 20.03
N GLN A 200 1.14 4.96 20.50
CA GLN A 200 1.04 3.58 20.01
C GLN A 200 0.70 3.52 18.52
N LYS A 201 -0.15 4.43 18.01
CA LYS A 201 -0.46 4.51 16.57
C LYS A 201 0.80 4.89 15.77
N LEU A 202 1.53 5.91 16.22
CA LEU A 202 2.79 6.32 15.60
C LEU A 202 3.83 5.20 15.63
N GLU A 203 4.08 4.58 16.78
CA GLU A 203 5.05 3.49 16.93
C GLU A 203 4.72 2.30 16.02
N ARG A 204 3.43 1.94 15.86
CA ARG A 204 3.01 0.89 14.92
C ARG A 204 3.34 1.24 13.48
N ILE A 205 3.10 2.49 13.05
CA ILE A 205 3.43 2.94 11.70
C ILE A 205 4.96 2.93 11.51
N LEU A 206 5.71 3.47 12.47
CA LEU A 206 7.16 3.60 12.39
C LEU A 206 7.90 2.26 12.48
N ALA A 207 7.29 1.22 13.06
CA ALA A 207 7.82 -0.13 13.02
C ALA A 207 7.98 -0.66 11.58
N PHE A 208 7.10 -0.24 10.66
CA PHE A 208 7.17 -0.61 9.25
C PHE A 208 7.83 0.47 8.37
N PHE A 209 7.81 1.73 8.81
CA PHE A 209 8.29 2.89 8.03
C PHE A 209 9.27 3.78 8.82
N PRO A 210 10.39 3.24 9.36
CA PRO A 210 11.29 4.00 10.24
C PRO A 210 11.99 5.18 9.56
N TRP A 211 12.14 5.15 8.22
CA TRP A 211 12.76 6.24 7.45
C TRP A 211 11.87 7.48 7.28
N ARG A 212 10.61 7.42 7.74
CA ARG A 212 9.66 8.55 7.62
C ARG A 212 9.72 9.54 8.78
N VAL A 213 10.61 9.32 9.73
CA VAL A 213 10.92 10.25 10.81
C VAL A 213 12.42 10.49 10.86
N ASN A 214 12.80 11.73 11.20
CA ASN A 214 14.19 12.07 11.43
C ASN A 214 14.61 11.78 12.88
N ALA A 215 15.92 11.90 13.16
CA ALA A 215 16.47 11.61 14.48
C ALA A 215 15.90 12.51 15.60
N PHE A 216 15.57 13.77 15.30
CA PHE A 216 14.97 14.69 16.28
C PHE A 216 13.53 14.32 16.61
N GLU A 217 12.74 13.99 15.60
CA GLU A 217 11.36 13.51 15.77
C GLU A 217 11.33 12.22 16.58
N ASN A 218 12.23 11.28 16.29
CA ASN A 218 12.32 10.03 17.03
C ASN A 218 12.76 10.25 18.50
N ALA A 219 13.73 11.14 18.73
CA ALA A 219 14.12 11.53 20.09
C ALA A 219 12.97 12.21 20.85
N ARG A 220 12.17 13.04 20.16
CA ARG A 220 10.99 13.69 20.72
C ARG A 220 9.92 12.68 21.13
N LEU A 221 9.64 11.68 20.31
CA LEU A 221 8.73 10.57 20.66
C LEU A 221 9.22 9.83 21.91
N GLY A 222 10.53 9.55 21.98
CA GLY A 222 11.15 8.94 23.15
C GLY A 222 10.94 9.76 24.42
N ALA A 223 11.23 11.06 24.37
CA ALA A 223 11.05 11.97 25.50
C ALA A 223 9.59 12.04 25.97
N ILE A 224 8.63 12.18 25.04
CA ILE A 224 7.19 12.21 25.37
C ILE A 224 6.77 10.90 26.05
N ARG A 225 7.24 9.75 25.55
CA ARG A 225 6.94 8.45 26.16
C ARG A 225 7.51 8.35 27.57
N ASP A 226 8.74 8.79 27.78
CA ASP A 226 9.40 8.72 29.08
C ASP A 226 8.69 9.64 30.10
N ASP A 227 8.24 10.83 29.68
CA ASP A 227 7.45 11.75 30.52
C ASP A 227 6.10 11.14 30.93
N VAL A 228 5.39 10.51 29.99
CA VAL A 228 4.12 9.81 30.27
C VAL A 228 4.32 8.67 31.27
N LEU A 229 5.38 7.87 31.10
CA LEU A 229 5.70 6.77 32.01
C LEU A 229 6.07 7.28 33.41
N ALA A 230 6.81 8.40 33.49
CA ALA A 230 7.15 9.04 34.74
C ALA A 230 5.88 9.52 35.48
N LEU A 231 4.98 10.23 34.79
CA LEU A 231 3.72 10.71 35.39
C LEU A 231 2.84 9.56 35.91
N LYS A 232 2.67 8.49 35.14
CA LYS A 232 1.91 7.31 35.58
C LYS A 232 2.52 6.65 36.81
N ARG A 233 3.86 6.51 36.84
CA ARG A 233 4.57 5.94 38.00
C ARG A 233 4.42 6.82 39.23
N ASP A 234 4.59 8.13 39.07
CA ASP A 234 4.52 9.09 40.19
C ASP A 234 3.09 9.17 40.75
N GLY A 235 2.07 9.14 39.89
CA GLY A 235 0.67 9.04 40.31
C GLY A 235 0.35 7.74 41.04
N ALA A 236 0.88 6.60 40.57
CA ALA A 236 0.70 5.31 41.24
C ALA A 236 1.36 5.27 42.64
N MET A 237 2.56 5.85 42.78
CA MET A 237 3.21 5.99 44.09
C MET A 237 2.39 6.88 45.03
N ALA A 238 1.94 8.05 44.55
CA ALA A 238 1.12 8.94 45.35
C ALA A 238 -0.23 8.32 45.76
N ALA A 239 -0.87 7.55 44.87
CA ALA A 239 -2.09 6.82 45.20
C ALA A 239 -1.86 5.82 46.34
N ALA A 240 -0.74 5.08 46.30
CA ALA A 240 -0.38 4.15 47.35
C ALA A 240 -0.16 4.86 48.69
N ASP A 241 0.53 6.01 48.70
CA ASP A 241 0.75 6.80 49.91
C ASP A 241 -0.56 7.35 50.48
N ILE A 242 -1.46 7.86 49.64
CA ILE A 242 -2.78 8.36 50.05
C ILE A 242 -3.63 7.24 50.66
N LEU A 243 -3.68 6.07 50.03
CA LEU A 243 -4.49 4.93 50.48
C LEU A 243 -3.96 4.27 51.75
N ASN A 244 -2.65 4.28 51.95
CA ASN A 244 -2.00 3.73 53.14
C ASN A 244 -2.03 4.68 54.34
N GLY A 245 -2.58 5.90 54.17
CA GLY A 245 -2.66 6.92 55.21
C GLY A 245 -1.28 7.52 55.46
N GLY A 246 -0.95 8.58 54.72
CA GLY A 246 0.27 9.39 54.97
C GLY A 246 0.45 9.80 56.42
#